data_AF-A0A3P9AN00-F1
#
_entry.id   AF-A0A3P9AN00-F1
#
_cell.length_a   1.000
_cell.length_b   1.000
_cell.length_c   1.000
_cell.angle_alpha   90.00
_cell.angle_beta   90.00
_cell.angle_gamma   90.00
#
_symmetry.space_group_name_H-M   'P 1'
#
loop_
_entity.id
_entity.type
_entity.pdbx_description
1 polymer ?
#
loop_
_entity_poly.entity_id
_entity_poly.type
_entity_poly.pdbx_seq_one_letter_code
_entity_poly.pdbx_strand_id
1 'polypeptide(L)'
;MACLYGHGPRLLNLEKTPPHLQFNDLILTGYRPISTVHGCLRSLFYLHNEFGNIYSHGIPFFCFLVLLPLNIPWSDVEQTWMCVFHYLACLSPTVGSVLYHTFMNHEGGEPIYDTLLSLDMVGVCLVNTLGCLPIVYITLMCYPVMRILALFAYSIISAWGILCATTARSNYGRLRAFIWQALFRLVLFLFRWQGDGVGSPTSLHLFFTMDMLAVLGGLVNLSRVPERFSPGFFDYWFNSHQIMHVLVICSIIYMHWGMLEDLAWIKTFQCPVME
;
A
#
# COMPACT_ATOMS: atom_id res chain seq x y z
N MET A 1 1.39 12.79 -44.06
CA MET A 1 1.67 11.69 -43.12
C MET A 1 2.88 12.10 -42.30
N ALA A 2 2.66 12.79 -41.18
CA ALA A 2 3.72 13.23 -40.26
C ALA A 2 3.85 12.19 -39.14
N CYS A 3 5.09 11.80 -38.87
CA CYS A 3 5.49 10.74 -37.95
C CYS A 3 5.00 11.00 -36.51
N LEU A 4 4.23 10.07 -35.95
CA LEU A 4 3.62 10.11 -34.60
C LEU A 4 4.53 9.51 -33.50
N TYR A 5 5.86 9.60 -33.63
CA TYR A 5 6.80 9.27 -32.55
C TYR A 5 7.42 10.57 -32.01
N GLY A 6 6.64 11.29 -31.21
CA GLY A 6 7.04 12.58 -30.65
C GLY A 6 8.17 12.42 -29.64
N HIS A 7 9.30 13.09 -29.89
CA HIS A 7 10.36 13.35 -28.91
C HIS A 7 9.74 13.82 -27.60
N GLY A 8 9.82 13.00 -26.55
CA GLY A 8 9.53 13.41 -25.18
C GLY A 8 10.45 14.56 -24.75
N PRO A 9 10.11 15.27 -23.66
CA PRO A 9 11.00 16.29 -23.11
C PRO A 9 12.37 15.68 -22.77
N ARG A 10 13.43 16.48 -22.88
CA ARG A 10 14.78 16.04 -22.52
C ARG A 10 14.83 15.69 -21.03
N LEU A 11 15.06 14.42 -20.72
CA LEU A 11 15.21 13.94 -19.35
C LEU A 11 16.50 14.46 -18.72
N LEU A 12 16.49 14.57 -17.39
CA LEU A 12 17.54 15.14 -16.57
C LEU A 12 18.36 14.03 -15.90
N ASN A 13 19.62 14.35 -15.62
CA ASN A 13 20.42 13.61 -14.66
C ASN A 13 20.09 14.10 -13.24
N LEU A 14 20.31 13.26 -12.24
CA LEU A 14 20.02 13.53 -10.83
C LEU A 14 20.51 14.92 -10.38
N GLU A 15 21.76 15.27 -10.70
CA GLU A 15 22.40 16.55 -10.32
C GLU A 15 21.66 17.80 -10.82
N LYS A 16 20.87 17.67 -11.89
CA LYS A 16 20.12 18.78 -12.51
C LYS A 16 18.67 18.85 -12.03
N THR A 17 18.27 17.95 -11.13
CA THR A 17 16.91 17.93 -10.59
C THR A 17 16.81 18.80 -9.32
N PRO A 18 15.63 19.35 -9.00
CA PRO A 18 15.39 20.02 -7.72
C PRO A 18 15.71 19.13 -6.52
N PRO A 19 16.21 19.68 -5.39
CA PRO A 19 16.61 18.89 -4.22
C PRO A 19 15.54 17.92 -3.67
N HIS A 20 14.26 18.32 -3.69
CA HIS A 20 13.16 17.46 -3.21
C HIS A 20 12.93 16.20 -4.06
N LEU A 21 13.45 16.15 -5.31
CA LEU A 21 13.41 14.96 -6.16
C LEU A 21 14.65 14.07 -6.03
N GLN A 22 15.68 14.51 -5.29
CA GLN A 22 16.94 13.79 -5.10
C GLN A 22 16.89 12.88 -3.86
N PHE A 23 15.94 11.95 -3.80
CA PHE A 23 15.77 11.06 -2.65
C PHE A 23 16.57 9.74 -2.73
N ASN A 24 17.05 9.37 -3.92
CA ASN A 24 17.83 8.17 -4.15
C ASN A 24 19.06 8.44 -5.04
N ASP A 25 20.22 8.60 -4.40
CA ASP A 25 21.49 8.92 -5.07
C ASP A 25 22.05 7.79 -5.96
N LEU A 26 21.38 6.64 -6.01
CA LEU A 26 21.76 5.48 -6.84
C LEU A 26 21.03 5.47 -8.19
N ILE A 27 19.98 6.28 -8.34
CA ILE A 27 19.24 6.48 -9.58
C ILE A 27 19.78 7.76 -10.22
N LEU A 28 20.47 7.64 -11.36
CA LEU A 28 21.33 8.71 -11.86
C LEU A 28 20.72 9.50 -13.02
N THR A 29 19.82 8.88 -13.78
CA THR A 29 19.26 9.43 -15.03
C THR A 29 17.75 9.18 -15.13
N GLY A 30 17.14 9.72 -16.20
CA GLY A 30 15.74 9.46 -16.52
C GLY A 30 14.74 10.33 -15.77
N TYR A 31 15.19 11.37 -15.07
CA TYR A 31 14.33 12.27 -14.32
C TYR A 31 13.55 13.20 -15.24
N ARG A 32 12.26 13.38 -14.95
CA ARG A 32 11.42 14.33 -15.68
C ARG A 32 11.77 15.78 -15.27
N PRO A 33 11.81 16.73 -16.21
CA PRO A 33 11.90 18.15 -15.86
C PRO A 33 10.62 18.61 -15.17
N ILE A 34 10.71 19.76 -14.47
CA ILE A 34 9.54 20.42 -13.88
C ILE A 34 8.47 20.61 -14.98
N SER A 35 7.24 20.23 -14.68
CA SER A 35 6.16 20.15 -15.66
C SER A 35 4.84 20.72 -15.12
N THR A 36 4.01 21.27 -16.01
CA THR A 36 2.61 21.58 -15.73
C THR A 36 1.81 20.30 -15.51
N VAL A 37 0.58 20.39 -14.99
CA VAL A 37 -0.39 19.26 -14.92
C VAL A 37 -0.47 18.50 -16.24
N HIS A 38 -0.57 19.21 -17.37
CA HIS A 38 -0.63 18.59 -18.69
C HIS A 38 0.67 17.85 -19.05
N GLY A 39 1.83 18.42 -18.69
CA GLY A 39 3.13 17.77 -18.87
C GLY A 39 3.28 16.49 -18.04
N CYS A 40 2.80 16.51 -16.79
CA CYS A 40 2.75 15.32 -15.93
C CYS A 40 1.86 14.23 -16.53
N LEU A 41 0.66 14.55 -17.01
CA LEU A 41 -0.22 13.59 -17.67
C LEU A 41 0.37 13.04 -18.97
N ARG A 42 1.06 13.88 -19.76
CA ARG A 42 1.75 13.43 -20.98
C ARG A 42 2.90 12.46 -20.67
N SER A 43 3.45 12.49 -19.46
CA SER A 43 4.52 11.57 -19.04
C SER A 43 4.10 10.11 -18.95
N LEU A 44 2.81 9.84 -18.85
CA LEU A 44 2.27 8.47 -18.93
C LEU A 44 2.60 7.76 -20.25
N PHE A 45 2.97 8.51 -21.30
CA PHE A 45 3.17 7.99 -22.66
C PHE A 45 4.63 8.01 -23.13
N TYR A 46 5.60 8.30 -22.26
CA TYR A 46 7.03 8.18 -22.60
C TYR A 46 7.83 7.61 -21.43
N LEU A 47 8.94 6.95 -21.73
CA LEU A 47 9.76 6.27 -20.73
C LEU A 47 10.57 7.28 -19.89
N HIS A 48 10.54 7.12 -18.57
CA HIS A 48 11.31 7.88 -17.57
C HIS A 48 11.50 7.01 -16.32
N ASN A 49 12.29 7.46 -15.34
CA ASN A 49 12.63 6.66 -14.15
C ASN A 49 11.41 6.31 -13.27
N GLU A 50 10.41 7.19 -13.21
CA GLU A 50 9.15 6.95 -12.50
C GLU A 50 8.13 6.08 -13.28
N PHE A 51 8.43 5.66 -14.51
CA PHE A 51 7.46 5.01 -15.38
C PHE A 51 6.97 3.68 -14.78
N GLY A 52 7.90 2.81 -14.36
CA GLY A 52 7.52 1.57 -13.71
C GLY A 52 6.77 1.78 -12.39
N ASN A 53 7.10 2.83 -11.62
CA ASN A 53 6.42 3.16 -10.36
C ASN A 53 4.95 3.51 -10.59
N ILE A 54 4.66 4.31 -11.62
CA ILE A 54 3.30 4.68 -12.00
C ILE A 54 2.51 3.44 -12.41
N TYR A 55 3.04 2.63 -13.34
CA TYR A 55 2.30 1.50 -13.91
C TYR A 55 2.15 0.32 -12.94
N SER A 56 3.09 0.13 -12.00
CA SER A 56 3.00 -0.92 -10.99
C SER A 56 1.82 -0.74 -10.03
N HIS A 57 1.38 0.49 -9.76
CA HIS A 57 0.15 0.77 -9.01
C HIS A 57 -1.05 1.14 -9.91
N GLY A 58 -0.79 1.74 -11.09
CA GLY A 58 -1.82 2.17 -12.03
C GLY A 58 -2.59 1.02 -12.65
N ILE A 59 -1.92 -0.06 -13.08
CA ILE A 59 -2.61 -1.24 -13.62
C ILE A 59 -3.48 -1.89 -12.53
N PRO A 60 -2.95 -2.20 -11.32
CA PRO A 60 -3.78 -2.71 -10.23
C PRO A 60 -4.91 -1.77 -9.80
N PHE A 61 -4.73 -0.44 -9.83
CA PHE A 61 -5.79 0.51 -9.53
C PHE A 61 -7.03 0.27 -10.40
N PHE A 62 -6.86 0.23 -11.73
CA PHE A 62 -7.98 -0.03 -12.64
C PHE A 62 -8.55 -1.44 -12.48
N CYS A 63 -7.70 -2.45 -12.27
CA CYS A 63 -8.17 -3.80 -11.99
C CYS A 63 -8.99 -3.85 -10.70
N PHE A 64 -8.55 -3.21 -9.63
CA PHE A 64 -9.22 -3.20 -8.33
C PHE A 64 -10.54 -2.43 -8.37
N LEU A 65 -10.59 -1.33 -9.12
CA LEU A 65 -11.81 -0.55 -9.32
C LEU A 65 -12.95 -1.39 -9.95
N VAL A 66 -12.62 -2.35 -10.81
CA VAL A 66 -13.60 -3.20 -11.49
C VAL A 66 -13.80 -4.55 -10.78
N LEU A 67 -12.71 -5.23 -10.42
CA LEU A 67 -12.76 -6.62 -9.93
C LEU A 67 -13.16 -6.72 -8.46
N LEU A 68 -12.77 -5.76 -7.60
CA LEU A 68 -13.11 -5.85 -6.17
C LEU A 68 -14.62 -5.72 -5.93
N PRO A 69 -15.36 -4.75 -6.53
CA PRO A 69 -16.80 -4.68 -6.34
C PRO A 69 -17.54 -5.93 -6.83
N LEU A 70 -17.00 -6.62 -7.85
CA LEU A 70 -17.57 -7.86 -8.38
C LEU A 70 -17.29 -9.09 -7.50
N ASN A 71 -16.17 -9.10 -6.78
CA ASN A 71 -15.78 -10.24 -5.94
C ASN A 71 -16.26 -10.11 -4.48
N ILE A 72 -16.41 -8.90 -3.96
CA ILE A 72 -16.84 -8.69 -2.57
C ILE A 72 -18.34 -9.05 -2.42
N PRO A 73 -18.72 -9.89 -1.45
CA PRO A 73 -20.10 -10.35 -1.27
C PRO A 73 -20.96 -9.29 -0.54
N TRP A 74 -21.21 -8.15 -1.17
CA TRP A 74 -21.89 -6.98 -0.57
C TRP A 74 -23.26 -7.28 0.03
N SER A 75 -24.04 -8.15 -0.60
CA SER A 75 -25.43 -8.44 -0.21
C SER A 75 -25.57 -9.61 0.76
N ASP A 76 -24.53 -10.44 0.89
CA ASP A 76 -24.59 -11.67 1.68
C ASP A 76 -23.95 -11.53 3.07
N VAL A 77 -23.38 -10.36 3.36
CA VAL A 77 -22.70 -10.08 4.62
C VAL A 77 -23.53 -9.06 5.39
N GLU A 78 -24.00 -9.45 6.58
CA GLU A 78 -24.81 -8.57 7.44
C GLU A 78 -24.04 -7.29 7.80
N GLN A 79 -22.74 -7.39 8.09
CA GLN A 79 -21.89 -6.27 8.45
C GLN A 79 -21.23 -5.62 7.22
N THR A 80 -22.03 -4.91 6.44
CA THR A 80 -21.60 -4.25 5.18
C THR A 80 -20.43 -3.28 5.32
N TRP A 81 -20.22 -2.68 6.50
CA TRP A 81 -19.08 -1.80 6.77
C TRP A 81 -17.73 -2.51 6.57
N MET A 82 -17.65 -3.84 6.81
CA MET A 82 -16.42 -4.61 6.59
C MET A 82 -16.05 -4.63 5.12
N CYS A 83 -17.04 -4.82 4.25
CA CYS A 83 -16.88 -4.79 2.79
C CYS A 83 -16.41 -3.41 2.32
N VAL A 84 -17.01 -2.34 2.86
CA VAL A 84 -16.60 -0.95 2.54
C VAL A 84 -15.17 -0.69 3.00
N PHE A 85 -14.81 -1.04 4.23
CA PHE A 85 -13.47 -0.83 4.77
C PHE A 85 -12.43 -1.62 3.99
N HIS A 86 -12.72 -2.88 3.66
CA HIS A 86 -11.87 -3.72 2.84
C HIS A 86 -11.65 -3.14 1.43
N TYR A 87 -12.71 -2.70 0.78
CA TYR A 87 -12.64 -2.07 -0.54
C TYR A 87 -11.77 -0.81 -0.52
N LEU A 88 -12.00 0.07 0.46
CA LEU A 88 -11.19 1.28 0.64
C LEU A 88 -9.73 0.94 0.96
N ALA A 89 -9.48 -0.07 1.79
CA ALA A 89 -8.14 -0.55 2.12
C ALA A 89 -7.37 -1.01 0.88
N CYS A 90 -8.00 -1.77 -0.01
CA CYS A 90 -7.33 -2.27 -1.21
C CYS A 90 -7.01 -1.14 -2.21
N LEU A 91 -7.89 -0.14 -2.33
CA LEU A 91 -7.73 0.95 -3.29
C LEU A 91 -6.77 2.04 -2.81
N SER A 92 -6.75 2.36 -1.51
CA SER A 92 -6.08 3.55 -0.99
C SER A 92 -4.58 3.66 -1.36
N PRO A 93 -3.76 2.59 -1.33
CA PRO A 93 -2.35 2.71 -1.70
C PRO A 93 -2.17 2.99 -3.19
N THR A 94 -3.01 2.40 -4.04
CA THR A 94 -2.92 2.57 -5.49
C THR A 94 -3.26 3.98 -5.93
N VAL A 95 -4.27 4.61 -5.31
CA VAL A 95 -4.66 5.99 -5.60
C VAL A 95 -3.55 6.97 -5.18
N GLY A 96 -3.08 6.85 -3.94
CA GLY A 96 -2.03 7.73 -3.40
C GLY A 96 -0.74 7.65 -4.22
N SER A 97 -0.26 6.43 -4.48
CA SER A 97 0.97 6.17 -5.23
C SER A 97 0.89 6.69 -6.67
N VAL A 98 -0.19 6.39 -7.40
CA VAL A 98 -0.34 6.85 -8.80
C VAL A 98 -0.37 8.37 -8.88
N LEU A 99 -1.08 9.05 -7.98
CA LEU A 99 -1.12 10.51 -7.93
C LEU A 99 0.27 11.09 -7.62
N TYR A 100 0.96 10.55 -6.61
CA TYR A 100 2.30 10.99 -6.25
C TYR A 100 3.29 10.82 -7.40
N HIS A 101 3.48 9.61 -7.91
CA HIS A 101 4.46 9.36 -8.96
C HIS A 101 4.10 10.05 -10.28
N THR A 102 2.84 10.29 -10.58
CA THR A 102 2.47 11.04 -11.80
C THR A 102 2.82 12.52 -11.65
N PHE A 103 2.54 13.13 -10.49
CA PHE A 103 2.60 14.59 -10.30
C PHE A 103 3.77 15.09 -9.45
N MET A 104 4.69 14.24 -9.00
CA MET A 104 5.82 14.65 -8.15
C MET A 104 6.73 15.74 -8.75
N ASN A 105 6.82 15.83 -10.09
CA ASN A 105 7.62 16.84 -10.79
C ASN A 105 6.80 18.09 -11.19
N HIS A 106 5.66 18.33 -10.54
CA HIS A 106 4.77 19.45 -10.85
C HIS A 106 5.42 20.82 -10.57
N GLU A 107 5.06 21.83 -11.37
CA GLU A 107 5.62 23.19 -11.29
C GLU A 107 5.37 23.95 -9.99
N GLY A 108 4.40 23.52 -9.19
CA GLY A 108 4.22 24.06 -7.83
C GLY A 108 5.26 23.58 -6.82
N GLY A 109 6.22 22.74 -7.22
CA GLY A 109 7.45 22.46 -6.48
C GLY A 109 7.27 21.66 -5.19
N GLU A 110 8.15 21.91 -4.22
CA GLU A 110 8.27 21.16 -2.96
C GLU A 110 6.96 21.05 -2.15
N PRO A 111 6.12 22.11 -2.01
CA PRO A 111 4.86 21.98 -1.27
C PRO A 111 3.88 20.97 -1.86
N ILE A 112 3.80 20.89 -3.20
CA ILE A 112 2.94 19.92 -3.89
C ILE A 112 3.55 18.52 -3.77
N TYR A 113 4.87 18.42 -3.95
CA TYR A 113 5.61 17.16 -3.75
C TYR A 113 5.35 16.57 -2.36
N ASP A 114 5.50 17.36 -1.30
CA ASP A 114 5.29 16.91 0.09
C ASP A 114 3.84 16.54 0.37
N THR A 115 2.89 17.29 -0.18
CA THR A 115 1.45 16.97 -0.06
C THR A 115 1.12 15.65 -0.72
N LEU A 116 1.61 15.43 -1.94
CA LEU A 116 1.40 14.19 -2.68
C LEU A 116 2.10 13.00 -2.00
N LEU A 117 3.31 13.21 -1.49
CA LEU A 117 4.03 12.19 -0.72
C LEU A 117 3.28 11.83 0.57
N SER A 118 2.71 12.82 1.26
CA SER A 118 1.86 12.59 2.41
C SER A 118 0.60 11.79 2.04
N LEU A 119 -0.03 12.10 0.90
CA LEU A 119 -1.19 11.37 0.39
C LEU A 119 -0.86 9.90 0.09
N ASP A 120 0.28 9.62 -0.52
CA ASP A 120 0.76 8.26 -0.75
C ASP A 120 0.98 7.50 0.57
N MET A 121 1.65 8.14 1.54
CA MET A 121 1.85 7.57 2.87
C MET A 121 0.52 7.31 3.60
N VAL A 122 -0.46 8.20 3.48
CA VAL A 122 -1.82 7.99 4.02
C VAL A 122 -2.46 6.78 3.35
N GLY A 123 -2.29 6.58 2.04
CA GLY A 123 -2.76 5.40 1.32
C GLY A 123 -2.24 4.09 1.94
N VAL A 124 -0.94 4.03 2.24
CA VAL A 124 -0.28 2.89 2.92
C VAL A 124 -0.79 2.71 4.36
N CYS A 125 -1.06 3.80 5.06
CA CYS A 125 -1.62 3.70 6.42
C CYS A 125 -3.07 3.22 6.42
N LEU A 126 -3.87 3.66 5.46
CA LEU A 126 -5.27 3.27 5.32
C LEU A 126 -5.43 1.78 5.02
N VAL A 127 -4.59 1.20 4.16
CA VAL A 127 -4.63 -0.26 3.93
C VAL A 127 -4.32 -1.06 5.20
N ASN A 128 -3.32 -0.63 5.98
CA ASN A 128 -2.97 -1.27 7.25
C ASN A 128 -4.08 -1.10 8.30
N THR A 129 -4.80 0.02 8.27
CA THR A 129 -5.85 0.32 9.24
C THR A 129 -7.14 -0.37 8.87
N LEU A 130 -7.72 0.00 7.73
CA LEU A 130 -9.03 -0.45 7.26
C LEU A 130 -9.03 -1.92 6.88
N GLY A 131 -7.90 -2.47 6.40
CA GLY A 131 -7.79 -3.90 6.11
C GLY A 131 -7.77 -4.77 7.36
N CYS A 132 -7.23 -4.27 8.47
CA CYS A 132 -7.13 -5.02 9.71
C CYS A 132 -8.39 -4.95 10.58
N LEU A 133 -9.15 -3.85 10.56
CA LEU A 133 -10.35 -3.71 11.40
C LEU A 133 -11.38 -4.84 11.21
N PRO A 134 -11.71 -5.29 9.98
CA PRO A 134 -12.53 -6.49 9.77
C PRO A 134 -11.89 -7.76 10.35
N ILE A 135 -10.58 -7.94 10.19
CA ILE A 135 -9.83 -9.09 10.73
C ILE A 135 -9.93 -9.13 12.25
N VAL A 136 -9.76 -8.00 12.94
CA VAL A 136 -9.93 -7.90 14.40
C VAL A 136 -11.35 -8.27 14.81
N TYR A 137 -12.35 -7.75 14.08
CA TYR A 137 -13.75 -8.02 14.38
C TYR A 137 -14.09 -9.51 14.29
N ILE A 138 -13.66 -10.16 13.20
CA ILE A 138 -13.92 -11.58 12.96
C ILE A 138 -13.16 -12.43 13.97
N THR A 139 -11.88 -12.14 14.18
CA THR A 139 -11.02 -12.90 15.13
C THR A 139 -11.61 -12.95 16.54
N LEU A 140 -12.21 -11.85 16.99
CA LEU A 140 -12.72 -11.70 18.36
C LEU A 140 -14.26 -11.77 18.43
N MET A 141 -14.92 -12.33 17.41
CA MET A 141 -16.37 -12.34 17.32
C MET A 141 -17.09 -12.90 18.56
N CYS A 142 -16.52 -13.94 19.16
CA CYS A 142 -17.08 -14.59 20.34
C CYS A 142 -16.75 -13.90 21.67
N TYR A 143 -15.93 -12.84 21.63
CA TYR A 143 -15.51 -12.07 22.81
C TYR A 143 -15.93 -10.61 22.67
N PRO A 144 -17.21 -10.26 22.90
CA PRO A 144 -17.76 -8.95 22.54
C PRO A 144 -17.03 -7.78 23.22
N VAL A 145 -16.68 -7.91 24.50
CA VAL A 145 -15.94 -6.87 25.24
C VAL A 145 -14.52 -6.72 24.69
N MET A 146 -13.79 -7.83 24.54
CA MET A 146 -12.41 -7.80 24.02
C MET A 146 -12.37 -7.26 22.59
N ARG A 147 -13.34 -7.62 21.75
CA ARG A 147 -13.48 -7.12 20.38
C ARG A 147 -13.59 -5.60 20.34
N ILE A 148 -14.46 -5.01 21.16
CA ILE A 148 -14.63 -3.56 21.23
C ILE A 148 -13.32 -2.89 21.67
N LEU A 149 -12.73 -3.38 22.77
CA LEU A 149 -11.46 -2.84 23.28
C LEU A 149 -10.33 -2.95 22.25
N ALA A 150 -10.23 -4.08 21.54
CA ALA A 150 -9.22 -4.31 20.51
C ALA A 150 -9.41 -3.39 19.29
N LEU A 151 -10.64 -3.18 18.82
CA LEU A 151 -10.94 -2.26 17.71
C LEU A 151 -10.58 -0.81 18.09
N PHE A 152 -10.92 -0.37 19.29
CA PHE A 152 -10.54 0.96 19.78
C PHE A 152 -9.02 1.10 19.92
N ALA A 153 -8.36 0.12 20.56
CA ALA A 153 -6.91 0.13 20.74
C ALA A 153 -6.18 0.15 19.39
N TYR A 154 -6.59 -0.70 18.44
CA TYR A 154 -5.98 -0.74 17.11
C TYR A 154 -6.21 0.56 16.33
N SER A 155 -7.38 1.18 16.47
CA SER A 155 -7.67 2.48 15.83
C SER A 155 -6.78 3.59 16.39
N ILE A 156 -6.53 3.62 17.70
CA ILE A 156 -5.61 4.59 18.33
C ILE A 156 -4.18 4.36 17.87
N ILE A 157 -3.72 3.10 17.88
CA ILE A 157 -2.38 2.72 17.39
C ILE A 157 -2.21 3.15 15.93
N SER A 158 -3.25 2.93 15.11
CA SER A 158 -3.24 3.29 13.69
C SER A 158 -3.24 4.81 13.47
N ALA A 159 -4.01 5.57 14.24
CA ALA A 159 -4.00 7.04 14.19
C ALA A 159 -2.62 7.60 14.57
N TRP A 160 -2.00 7.05 15.61
CA TRP A 160 -0.62 7.39 15.97
C TRP A 160 0.37 7.02 14.86
N GLY A 161 0.24 5.84 14.28
CA GLY A 161 1.05 5.38 13.14
C GLY A 161 0.95 6.32 11.93
N ILE A 162 -0.26 6.77 11.57
CA ILE A 162 -0.50 7.74 10.49
C ILE A 162 0.25 9.04 10.77
N LEU A 163 0.13 9.59 11.99
CA LEU A 163 0.82 10.82 12.37
C LEU A 163 2.34 10.66 12.28
N CYS A 164 2.89 9.57 12.81
CA CYS A 164 4.32 9.28 12.72
C CYS A 164 4.78 9.09 11.27
N ALA A 165 4.02 8.37 10.44
CA ALA A 165 4.39 8.07 9.05
C ALA A 165 4.39 9.32 8.16
N THR A 166 3.39 10.19 8.32
CA THR A 166 3.23 11.42 7.53
C THR A 166 4.19 12.53 7.96
N THR A 167 4.60 12.56 9.23
CA THR A 167 5.58 13.54 9.75
C THR A 167 7.03 13.07 9.65
N ALA A 168 7.27 11.80 9.33
CA ALA A 168 8.61 11.24 9.25
C ALA A 168 9.40 11.77 8.04
N ARG A 169 10.57 12.36 8.34
CA ARG A 169 11.53 12.85 7.34
C ARG A 169 12.47 11.77 6.78
N SER A 170 12.46 10.57 7.35
CA SER A 170 13.33 9.46 6.91
C SER A 170 12.53 8.19 6.64
N ASN A 171 12.99 7.39 5.68
CA ASN A 171 12.39 6.10 5.34
C ASN A 171 12.38 5.13 6.53
N TYR A 172 13.41 5.19 7.37
CA TYR A 172 13.46 4.42 8.62
C TYR A 172 12.36 4.85 9.61
N GLY A 173 12.14 6.16 9.77
CA GLY A 173 11.06 6.68 10.60
C GLY A 173 9.68 6.24 10.12
N ARG A 174 9.48 6.25 8.79
CA ARG A 174 8.25 5.78 8.14
C ARG A 174 8.00 4.30 8.39
N LEU A 175 9.01 3.44 8.19
CA LEU A 175 8.87 2.00 8.44
C LEU A 175 8.57 1.70 9.91
N ARG A 176 9.22 2.41 10.84
CA ARG A 176 8.99 2.24 12.29
C ARG A 176 7.56 2.57 12.73
N ALA A 177 6.87 3.45 12.02
CA ALA A 177 5.50 3.83 12.35
C ALA A 177 4.53 2.63 12.32
N PHE A 178 4.85 1.59 11.54
CA PHE A 178 4.01 0.41 11.36
C PHE A 178 4.31 -0.75 12.31
N ILE A 179 5.37 -0.67 13.13
CA ILE A 179 5.79 -1.78 14.02
C ILE A 179 4.67 -2.18 14.98
N TRP A 180 4.01 -1.21 15.61
CA TRP A 180 2.95 -1.50 16.58
C TRP A 180 1.71 -2.12 15.93
N GLN A 181 1.38 -1.72 14.69
CA GLN A 181 0.30 -2.35 13.94
C GLN A 181 0.64 -3.80 13.56
N ALA A 182 1.88 -4.05 13.11
CA ALA A 182 2.36 -5.39 12.78
C ALA A 182 2.39 -6.31 14.01
N LEU A 183 2.87 -5.83 15.16
CA LEU A 183 2.86 -6.59 16.42
C LEU A 183 1.45 -6.92 16.88
N PHE A 184 0.51 -5.97 16.77
CA PHE A 184 -0.89 -6.20 17.11
C PHE A 184 -1.51 -7.30 16.24
N ARG A 185 -1.27 -7.25 14.92
CA ARG A 185 -1.72 -8.31 13.99
C ARG A 185 -1.09 -9.66 14.31
N LEU A 186 0.22 -9.70 14.60
CA LEU A 186 0.90 -10.92 14.99
C LEU A 186 0.24 -11.56 16.24
N VAL A 187 -0.10 -10.77 17.25
CA VAL A 187 -0.83 -11.26 18.43
C VAL A 187 -2.18 -11.87 18.05
N LEU A 188 -2.96 -11.21 17.18
CA LEU A 188 -4.24 -11.76 16.70
C LEU A 188 -4.06 -13.06 15.92
N PHE A 189 -3.04 -13.14 15.06
CA PHE A 189 -2.77 -14.34 14.29
C PHE A 189 -2.33 -15.51 15.17
N LEU A 190 -1.52 -15.24 16.20
CA LEU A 190 -1.16 -16.23 17.20
C LEU A 190 -2.38 -16.71 17.99
N PHE A 191 -3.27 -15.78 18.36
CA PHE A 191 -4.53 -16.11 19.04
C PHE A 191 -5.43 -17.03 18.17
N ARG A 192 -5.53 -16.77 16.86
CA ARG A 192 -6.20 -17.68 15.91
C ARG A 192 -5.49 -19.02 15.78
N TRP A 193 -4.16 -19.03 15.71
CA TRP A 193 -3.36 -20.23 15.58
C TRP A 193 -3.52 -21.19 16.78
N GLN A 194 -3.65 -20.62 17.98
CA GLN A 194 -3.86 -21.37 19.23
C GLN A 194 -5.28 -21.98 19.34
N GLY A 195 -6.21 -21.54 18.48
CA GLY A 195 -7.60 -21.99 18.47
C GLY A 195 -8.53 -21.17 19.36
N ASP A 196 -8.01 -20.17 20.08
CA ASP A 196 -8.82 -19.27 20.90
C ASP A 196 -9.52 -18.19 20.04
N GLY A 197 -8.83 -17.69 19.01
CA GLY A 197 -9.39 -16.77 18.02
C GLY A 197 -10.11 -17.49 16.89
N VAL A 198 -11.17 -16.88 16.36
CA VAL A 198 -12.02 -17.50 15.34
C VAL A 198 -11.75 -16.97 13.92
N GLY A 199 -12.25 -17.67 12.91
CA GLY A 199 -12.14 -17.31 11.49
C GLY A 199 -11.71 -18.49 10.61
N SER A 200 -11.64 -18.29 9.30
CA SER A 200 -11.21 -19.34 8.36
C SER A 200 -9.77 -19.79 8.65
N PRO A 201 -9.47 -21.10 8.69
CA PRO A 201 -8.08 -21.58 8.76
C PRO A 201 -7.25 -21.16 7.55
N THR A 202 -7.87 -21.13 6.36
CA THR A 202 -7.23 -20.71 5.11
C THR A 202 -6.80 -19.25 5.16
N SER A 203 -7.66 -18.36 5.69
CA SER A 203 -7.37 -16.93 5.73
C SER A 203 -6.18 -16.59 6.63
N LEU A 204 -5.94 -17.38 7.70
CA LEU A 204 -4.78 -17.17 8.58
C LEU A 204 -3.46 -17.27 7.81
N HIS A 205 -3.30 -18.29 6.97
CA HIS A 205 -2.11 -18.44 6.12
C HIS A 205 -1.95 -17.31 5.11
N LEU A 206 -3.07 -16.84 4.55
CA LEU A 206 -3.09 -15.71 3.61
C LEU A 206 -2.68 -14.40 4.31
N PHE A 207 -3.14 -14.16 5.54
CA PHE A 207 -2.76 -12.98 6.31
C PHE A 207 -1.30 -12.99 6.78
N PHE A 208 -0.76 -14.15 7.14
CA PHE A 208 0.69 -14.27 7.40
C PHE A 208 1.51 -13.97 6.14
N THR A 209 1.06 -14.46 4.98
CA THR A 209 1.73 -14.22 3.70
C THR A 209 1.67 -12.74 3.30
N MET A 210 0.51 -12.09 3.51
CA MET A 210 0.33 -10.64 3.36
C MET A 210 1.38 -9.87 4.17
N ASP A 211 1.45 -10.09 5.50
CA ASP A 211 2.39 -9.36 6.35
C ASP A 211 3.85 -9.65 6.01
N MET A 212 4.18 -10.90 5.63
CA MET A 212 5.52 -11.26 5.16
C MET A 212 5.91 -10.45 3.92
N LEU A 213 5.04 -10.40 2.91
CA LEU A 213 5.29 -9.66 1.66
C LEU A 213 5.43 -8.15 1.91
N ALA A 214 4.60 -7.57 2.76
CA ALA A 214 4.68 -6.16 3.14
C ALA A 214 6.01 -5.82 3.82
N VAL A 215 6.46 -6.65 4.78
CA VAL A 215 7.75 -6.49 5.46
C VAL A 215 8.90 -6.64 4.48
N LEU A 216 8.87 -7.66 3.62
CA LEU A 216 9.91 -7.88 2.61
C LEU A 216 10.03 -6.68 1.67
N GLY A 217 8.91 -6.17 1.17
CA GLY A 217 8.89 -4.98 0.31
C GLY A 217 9.50 -3.76 1.00
N GLY A 218 9.13 -3.50 2.26
CA GLY A 218 9.71 -2.42 3.06
C GLY A 218 11.23 -2.57 3.25
N LEU A 219 11.73 -3.78 3.49
CA LEU A 219 13.15 -4.06 3.63
C LEU A 219 13.92 -3.89 2.32
N VAL A 220 13.35 -4.32 1.19
CA VAL A 220 13.96 -4.12 -0.14
C VAL A 220 14.12 -2.61 -0.43
N ASN A 221 13.05 -1.82 -0.27
CA ASN A 221 13.09 -0.37 -0.49
C ASN A 221 14.05 0.35 0.48
N LEU A 222 14.07 -0.05 1.76
CA LEU A 222 14.98 0.55 2.74
C LEU A 222 16.46 0.23 2.44
N SER A 223 16.74 -1.00 2.01
CA SER A 223 18.10 -1.44 1.67
C SER A 223 18.60 -0.94 0.31
N ARG A 224 17.69 -0.41 -0.52
CA ARG A 224 17.94 0.07 -1.89
C ARG A 224 18.54 -1.01 -2.81
N VAL A 225 18.08 -2.24 -2.65
CA VAL A 225 18.54 -3.40 -3.46
C VAL A 225 17.57 -3.60 -4.63
N PRO A 226 18.06 -3.78 -5.87
CA PRO A 226 19.44 -4.07 -6.28
C PRO A 226 20.31 -2.86 -6.66
N GLU A 227 19.76 -1.65 -6.77
CA GLU A 227 20.47 -0.47 -7.28
C GLU A 227 21.70 -0.08 -6.47
N ARG A 228 21.74 -0.47 -5.19
CA ARG A 228 22.93 -0.34 -4.32
C ARG A 228 24.16 -1.05 -4.86
N PHE A 229 23.98 -2.15 -5.59
CA PHE A 229 25.10 -2.93 -6.15
C PHE A 229 25.50 -2.48 -7.55
N SER A 230 24.62 -1.78 -8.27
CA SER A 230 24.90 -1.27 -9.62
C SER A 230 24.18 0.06 -9.86
N PRO A 231 24.73 1.18 -9.33
CA PRO A 231 24.16 2.51 -9.53
C PRO A 231 24.00 2.86 -11.01
N GLY A 232 22.90 3.50 -11.40
CA GLY A 232 22.61 3.86 -12.79
C GLY A 232 22.01 2.75 -13.66
N PHE A 233 22.25 1.47 -13.33
CA PHE A 233 21.75 0.36 -14.17
C PHE A 233 20.24 0.15 -14.04
N PHE A 234 19.70 0.39 -12.84
CA PHE A 234 18.29 0.18 -12.50
C PHE A 234 17.47 1.48 -12.55
N ASP A 235 17.94 2.49 -13.30
CA ASP A 235 17.30 3.82 -13.35
C ASP A 235 15.85 3.78 -13.82
N TYR A 236 15.53 2.87 -14.74
CA TYR A 236 14.19 2.77 -15.34
C TYR A 236 13.40 1.55 -14.85
N TRP A 237 14.09 0.45 -14.54
CA TRP A 237 13.46 -0.83 -14.27
C TRP A 237 14.14 -1.57 -13.11
N PHE A 238 13.34 -2.28 -12.32
CA PHE A 238 13.76 -3.18 -11.25
C PHE A 238 14.58 -2.51 -10.12
N ASN A 239 14.43 -1.20 -9.93
CA ASN A 239 14.89 -0.59 -8.69
C ASN A 239 14.05 -1.06 -7.49
N SER A 240 14.62 -0.90 -6.30
CA SER A 240 14.02 -1.34 -5.04
C SER A 240 12.61 -0.82 -4.80
N HIS A 241 12.32 0.40 -5.26
CA HIS A 241 11.00 1.03 -5.12
C HIS A 241 9.94 0.32 -5.98
N GLN A 242 10.26 0.03 -7.23
CA GLN A 242 9.39 -0.76 -8.11
C GLN A 242 9.14 -2.18 -7.56
N ILE A 243 10.18 -2.81 -7.01
CA ILE A 243 10.05 -4.14 -6.40
C ILE A 243 9.13 -4.06 -5.17
N MET A 244 9.28 -3.04 -4.33
CA MET A 244 8.38 -2.80 -3.19
C MET A 244 6.94 -2.61 -3.65
N HIS A 245 6.68 -1.82 -4.69
CA HIS A 245 5.33 -1.65 -5.25
C HIS A 245 4.71 -3.00 -5.63
N VAL A 246 5.43 -3.82 -6.37
CA VAL A 246 4.95 -5.16 -6.77
C VAL A 246 4.63 -6.02 -5.55
N LEU A 247 5.53 -6.06 -4.55
CA LEU A 247 5.32 -6.82 -3.32
C LEU A 247 4.12 -6.32 -2.50
N VAL A 248 3.90 -5.00 -2.45
CA VAL A 248 2.74 -4.39 -1.79
C VAL A 248 1.45 -4.76 -2.51
N ILE A 249 1.42 -4.75 -3.84
CA ILE A 249 0.24 -5.19 -4.61
C ILE A 249 -0.04 -6.68 -4.37
N CYS A 250 0.98 -7.53 -4.38
CA CYS A 250 0.82 -8.94 -4.01
C CYS A 250 0.28 -9.08 -2.59
N SER A 251 0.81 -8.32 -1.62
CA SER A 251 0.30 -8.29 -0.25
C SER A 251 -1.20 -7.91 -0.20
N ILE A 252 -1.65 -6.92 -0.95
CA ILE A 252 -3.07 -6.52 -1.03
C ILE A 252 -3.94 -7.64 -1.61
N ILE A 253 -3.44 -8.38 -2.60
CA ILE A 253 -4.15 -9.53 -3.18
C ILE A 253 -4.31 -10.65 -2.13
N TYR A 254 -3.25 -10.97 -1.37
CA TYR A 254 -3.34 -11.93 -0.27
C TYR A 254 -4.29 -11.48 0.84
N MET A 255 -4.27 -10.19 1.19
CA MET A 255 -5.25 -9.58 2.10
C MET A 255 -6.67 -9.77 1.58
N HIS A 256 -6.88 -9.54 0.27
CA HIS A 256 -8.17 -9.69 -0.38
C HIS A 256 -8.69 -11.12 -0.32
N TRP A 257 -7.88 -12.10 -0.71
CA TRP A 257 -8.26 -13.51 -0.61
C TRP A 257 -8.52 -13.94 0.84
N GLY A 258 -7.68 -13.53 1.78
CA GLY A 258 -7.89 -13.83 3.21
C GLY A 258 -9.21 -13.26 3.73
N MET A 259 -9.56 -12.03 3.34
CA MET A 259 -10.82 -11.42 3.71
C MET A 259 -12.03 -12.16 3.10
N LEU A 260 -11.95 -12.58 1.84
CA LEU A 260 -13.04 -13.34 1.21
C LEU A 260 -13.28 -14.69 1.91
N GLU A 261 -12.20 -15.39 2.28
CA GLU A 261 -12.28 -16.62 3.07
C GLU A 261 -12.96 -16.39 4.43
N ASP A 262 -12.60 -15.32 5.14
CA ASP A 262 -13.24 -14.97 6.41
C ASP A 262 -14.71 -14.53 6.24
N LEU A 263 -15.04 -13.78 5.18
CA LEU A 263 -16.42 -13.38 4.85
C LEU A 263 -17.30 -14.55 4.39
N ALA A 264 -16.72 -15.58 3.79
CA ALA A 264 -17.45 -16.80 3.48
C ALA A 264 -17.69 -17.63 4.76
N TRP A 265 -16.66 -17.75 5.58
CA TRP A 265 -16.67 -18.55 6.80
C TRP A 265 -17.67 -18.03 7.85
N ILE A 266 -17.71 -16.71 8.08
CA ILE A 266 -18.59 -16.06 9.06
C ILE A 266 -20.08 -16.39 8.84
N LYS A 267 -20.51 -16.61 7.59
CA LYS A 267 -21.91 -16.90 7.26
C LYS A 267 -22.40 -18.23 7.86
N THR A 268 -21.48 -19.15 8.14
CA THR A 268 -21.80 -20.50 8.60
C THR A 268 -21.40 -20.76 10.05
N PHE A 269 -20.61 -19.86 10.64
CA PHE A 269 -20.08 -20.05 11.98
C PHE A 269 -21.01 -19.48 13.05
N GLN A 270 -21.14 -20.22 14.15
CA GLN A 270 -21.83 -19.75 15.35
C GLN A 270 -20.88 -19.86 16.54
N CYS A 271 -20.81 -18.79 17.34
CA CYS A 271 -20.05 -18.83 18.58
C CYS A 271 -20.66 -19.84 19.55
N PRO A 272 -19.83 -20.59 20.31
CA PRO A 272 -20.34 -21.48 21.33
C PRO A 272 -21.14 -20.67 22.36
N VAL A 273 -22.30 -21.20 22.75
CA VAL A 273 -23.09 -20.63 23.84
C VAL A 273 -22.29 -20.86 25.12
N MET A 274 -21.90 -19.77 25.80
CA MET A 274 -21.30 -19.88 27.13
C MET A 274 -22.41 -20.36 28.08
N GLU A 275 -22.31 -21.62 28.54
CA GLU A 275 -23.12 -22.15 29.65
C GLU A 275 -22.76 -21.50 30.99
#